data_AF-A0A0J6VEB9-F1
#
_entry.id   AF-A0A0J6VEB9-F1
#
_cell.length_a   1.000
_cell.length_b   1.000
_cell.length_c   1.000
_cell.angle_alpha   90.00
_cell.angle_beta   90.00
_cell.angle_gamma   90.00
#
_symmetry.space_group_name_H-M   'P 1'
#
loop_
_entity.id
_entity.type
_entity.pdbx_description
1 polymer ?
#
loop_
_entity_poly.entity_id
_entity_poly.type
_entity_poly.pdbx_seq_one_letter_code
_entity_poly.pdbx_strand_id
1 'polypeptide(L)'
;MQVRWVVTLALALSGVFVAPGGAQAVPGFCPPICDAIPDSAWIEPSSIPLAPVYRWPALAGVAVTAPAPRFEFESWCVTPSSAADPRRYAVAARAAVPNPDGQWNLQVQVIHWRGDTVTGGKAALETLEKARIALATCHLTGPGASPSITTSEVDRIATVISDSGSRVMRAYLLADPASSTVVEVVLWTTLPSQVEWRAVPDAQVLDAMATPLCTAYLGSCR
;
A
#
# COMPACT_ATOMS: atom_id res chain seq x y z
N MET A 1 -41.10 0.69 -60.83
CA MET A 1 -40.11 -0.38 -60.52
C MET A 1 -38.72 0.20 -60.66
N GLN A 2 -38.04 0.47 -59.54
CA GLN A 2 -36.58 0.56 -59.41
C GLN A 2 -36.25 0.35 -57.93
N VAL A 3 -35.68 -0.80 -57.60
CA VAL A 3 -35.21 -1.16 -56.25
C VAL A 3 -33.74 -0.75 -56.16
N ARG A 4 -33.41 0.21 -55.29
CA ARG A 4 -32.03 0.58 -54.95
C ARG A 4 -31.57 -0.29 -53.78
N TRP A 5 -30.64 -1.19 -54.05
CA TRP A 5 -29.92 -1.93 -53.01
C TRP A 5 -28.83 -1.02 -52.43
N VAL A 6 -28.91 -0.76 -51.13
CA VAL A 6 -27.82 -0.13 -50.36
C VAL A 6 -27.10 -1.24 -49.62
N VAL A 7 -25.87 -1.52 -50.02
CA VAL A 7 -24.97 -2.43 -49.30
C VAL A 7 -24.16 -1.59 -48.32
N THR A 8 -24.44 -1.74 -47.03
CA THR A 8 -23.67 -1.08 -45.96
C THR A 8 -22.48 -1.96 -45.61
N LEU A 9 -21.27 -1.50 -45.94
CA LEU A 9 -20.02 -2.18 -45.59
C LEU A 9 -19.67 -1.86 -44.13
N ALA A 10 -19.80 -2.83 -43.23
CA ALA A 10 -19.37 -2.69 -41.84
C ALA A 10 -17.85 -2.93 -41.73
N LEU A 11 -17.08 -1.86 -41.55
CA LEU A 11 -15.66 -1.92 -41.20
C LEU A 11 -15.53 -2.27 -39.70
N ALA A 12 -15.23 -3.52 -39.39
CA ALA A 12 -14.84 -3.95 -38.06
C ALA A 12 -13.41 -3.46 -37.77
N LEU A 13 -13.28 -2.35 -37.04
CA LEU A 13 -12.01 -1.90 -36.46
C LEU A 13 -11.69 -2.80 -35.26
N SER A 14 -10.86 -3.82 -35.48
CA SER A 14 -10.26 -4.61 -34.42
C SER A 14 -9.24 -3.75 -33.66
N GLY A 15 -9.68 -3.12 -32.57
CA GLY A 15 -8.78 -2.46 -31.62
C GLY A 15 -7.93 -3.50 -30.90
N VAL A 16 -6.62 -3.48 -31.13
CA VAL A 16 -5.66 -4.21 -30.31
C VAL A 16 -5.61 -3.54 -28.94
N PHE A 17 -6.22 -4.18 -27.94
CA PHE A 17 -6.01 -3.82 -26.53
C PHE A 17 -4.59 -4.22 -26.14
N VAL A 18 -3.66 -3.26 -26.11
CA VAL A 18 -2.38 -3.43 -25.43
C VAL A 18 -2.65 -3.25 -23.95
N ALA A 19 -2.80 -4.36 -23.21
CA ALA A 19 -2.81 -4.31 -21.76
C ALA A 19 -1.46 -3.75 -21.27
N PRO A 20 -1.43 -2.84 -20.27
CA PRO A 20 -0.17 -2.41 -19.69
C PRO A 20 0.53 -3.63 -19.11
N GLY A 21 1.72 -3.93 -19.65
CA GLY A 21 2.53 -5.05 -19.20
C GLY A 21 2.82 -4.90 -17.71
N GLY A 22 2.41 -5.90 -16.93
CA GLY A 22 2.85 -6.04 -15.55
C GLY A 22 4.38 -6.08 -15.52
N ALA A 23 4.96 -5.55 -14.43
CA ALA A 23 6.39 -5.59 -14.19
C ALA A 23 6.96 -6.98 -14.51
N GLN A 24 7.73 -7.08 -15.60
CA GLN A 24 8.36 -8.33 -15.98
C GLN A 24 9.57 -8.54 -15.06
N ALA A 25 9.57 -9.68 -14.38
CA ALA A 25 10.69 -10.13 -13.58
C ALA A 25 11.99 -10.16 -14.42
N VAL A 26 13.11 -9.77 -13.81
CA VAL A 26 14.45 -10.04 -14.35
C VAL A 26 14.58 -11.56 -14.51
N PRO A 27 15.25 -12.09 -15.57
CA PRO A 27 15.32 -13.52 -15.83
C PRO A 27 16.00 -14.26 -14.66
N GLY A 28 15.21 -15.03 -13.93
CA GLY A 28 15.60 -15.96 -12.89
C GLY A 28 14.45 -16.93 -12.68
N PHE A 29 14.76 -18.21 -12.46
CA PHE A 29 13.73 -19.24 -12.27
C PHE A 29 13.11 -19.07 -10.88
N CYS A 30 12.09 -18.22 -10.76
CA CYS A 30 11.32 -18.12 -9.53
C CYS A 30 10.04 -18.96 -9.66
N PRO A 31 9.86 -19.98 -8.80
CA PRO A 31 8.57 -20.65 -8.68
C PRO A 31 7.48 -19.61 -8.36
N PRO A 32 6.19 -19.87 -8.71
CA PRO A 32 5.08 -18.92 -8.50
C PRO A 32 4.96 -18.36 -7.08
N ILE A 33 5.48 -19.10 -6.08
CA ILE A 33 5.50 -18.69 -4.68
C ILE A 33 6.39 -17.47 -4.41
N CYS A 34 7.36 -17.17 -5.28
CA CYS A 34 8.19 -15.97 -5.18
C CYS A 34 7.49 -14.68 -5.59
N ASP A 35 6.41 -14.78 -6.37
CA ASP A 35 5.71 -13.64 -6.96
C ASP A 35 4.46 -13.27 -6.14
N ALA A 36 4.38 -13.78 -4.92
CA ALA A 36 3.32 -13.49 -3.96
C ALA A 36 3.92 -13.07 -2.61
N ILE A 37 3.16 -12.26 -1.87
CA ILE A 37 3.46 -11.99 -0.46
C ILE A 37 3.00 -13.20 0.37
N PRO A 38 3.87 -13.81 1.18
CA PRO A 38 3.49 -14.97 1.97
C PRO A 38 2.53 -14.59 3.10
N ASP A 39 1.65 -15.53 3.48
CA ASP A 39 0.65 -15.33 4.55
C ASP A 39 1.28 -14.93 5.89
N SER A 40 2.51 -15.35 6.15
CA SER A 40 3.24 -15.03 7.37
C SER A 40 3.85 -13.62 7.39
N ALA A 41 3.76 -12.83 6.31
CA ALA A 41 4.29 -11.46 6.25
C ALA A 41 3.32 -10.40 6.77
N TRP A 42 2.08 -10.77 7.06
CA TRP A 42 1.04 -9.84 7.47
C TRP A 42 1.07 -9.59 8.98
N ILE A 43 0.84 -8.35 9.39
CA ILE A 43 0.61 -8.00 10.80
C ILE A 43 -0.57 -8.80 11.36
N GLU A 44 -0.43 -9.28 12.59
CA GLU A 44 -1.50 -10.00 13.29
C GLU A 44 -2.74 -9.09 13.45
N PRO A 45 -3.94 -9.51 13.02
CA PRO A 45 -5.14 -8.67 13.06
C PRO A 45 -5.48 -8.09 14.45
N SER A 46 -5.17 -8.80 15.53
CA SER A 46 -5.39 -8.31 16.91
C SER A 46 -4.45 -7.18 17.32
N SER A 47 -3.31 -7.01 16.63
CA SER A 47 -2.32 -5.97 16.87
C SER A 47 -2.61 -4.68 16.10
N ILE A 48 -3.57 -4.71 15.18
CA ILE A 48 -4.03 -3.52 14.45
C ILE A 48 -4.91 -2.68 15.38
N PRO A 49 -4.75 -1.34 15.40
CA PRO A 49 -5.63 -0.46 16.16
C PRO A 49 -7.12 -0.75 15.92
N LEU A 50 -7.94 -0.58 16.97
CA LEU A 50 -9.38 -0.82 16.96
C LEU A 50 -9.81 -2.28 16.73
N ALA A 51 -8.90 -3.26 16.75
CA ALA A 51 -9.22 -4.68 16.62
C ALA A 51 -10.32 -5.18 17.59
N PRO A 52 -10.39 -4.76 18.87
CA PRO A 52 -11.48 -5.18 19.77
C PRO A 52 -12.88 -4.76 19.32
N VAL A 53 -12.99 -3.73 18.47
CA VAL A 53 -14.27 -3.22 17.94
C VAL A 53 -14.57 -3.84 16.58
N TYR A 54 -13.61 -3.80 15.65
CA TYR A 54 -13.83 -4.19 14.25
C TYR A 54 -13.55 -5.66 13.94
N ARG A 55 -12.80 -6.36 14.81
CA ARG A 55 -12.38 -7.76 14.60
C ARG A 55 -11.84 -7.99 13.18
N TRP A 56 -10.76 -7.28 12.86
CA TRP A 56 -10.16 -7.33 11.53
C TRP A 56 -9.93 -8.77 11.06
N PRO A 57 -10.21 -9.10 9.79
CA PRO A 57 -10.04 -10.44 9.26
C PRO A 57 -8.55 -10.81 9.14
N ALA A 58 -8.28 -12.09 8.93
CA ALA A 58 -6.96 -12.55 8.51
C ALA A 58 -6.59 -11.90 7.15
N LEU A 59 -5.61 -11.01 7.16
CA LEU A 59 -5.30 -10.13 6.03
C LEU A 59 -4.89 -10.90 4.76
N ALA A 60 -4.10 -11.95 4.92
CA ALA A 60 -3.69 -12.82 3.80
C ALA A 60 -4.90 -13.38 3.03
N GLY A 61 -5.97 -13.77 3.74
CA GLY A 61 -7.16 -14.35 3.16
C GLY A 61 -8.03 -13.37 2.36
N VAL A 62 -7.79 -12.07 2.49
CA VAL A 62 -8.49 -10.99 1.75
C VAL A 62 -7.54 -10.16 0.89
N ALA A 63 -6.26 -10.55 0.83
CA ALA A 63 -5.25 -9.82 0.08
C ALA A 63 -5.34 -10.10 -1.41
N VAL A 64 -5.04 -9.08 -2.21
CA VAL A 64 -4.92 -9.16 -3.67
C VAL A 64 -3.56 -8.65 -4.11
N THR A 65 -3.04 -9.18 -5.22
CA THR A 65 -1.79 -8.69 -5.82
C THR A 65 -1.92 -7.21 -6.22
N ALA A 66 -0.87 -6.42 -5.97
CA ALA A 66 -0.82 -4.99 -6.25
C ALA A 66 0.36 -4.67 -7.21
N PRO A 67 0.20 -4.76 -8.54
CA PRO A 67 1.30 -4.68 -9.51
C PRO A 67 1.92 -3.27 -9.70
N ALA A 68 1.36 -2.26 -9.05
CA ALA A 68 1.91 -0.90 -8.98
C ALA A 68 1.52 -0.30 -7.62
N PRO A 69 2.14 -0.80 -6.53
CA PRO A 69 1.65 -0.50 -5.18
C PRO A 69 1.86 0.98 -4.88
N ARG A 70 0.79 1.61 -4.42
CA ARG A 70 0.79 2.99 -3.91
C ARG A 70 0.42 2.98 -2.45
N PHE A 71 0.96 3.93 -1.70
CA PHE A 71 0.53 4.13 -0.32
C PHE A 71 -0.80 4.87 -0.32
N GLU A 72 -1.67 4.55 0.63
CA GLU A 72 -3.02 5.14 0.68
C GLU A 72 -2.95 6.65 0.91
N PHE A 73 -2.02 7.09 1.76
CA PHE A 73 -1.84 8.51 2.05
C PHE A 73 -1.48 9.33 0.81
N GLU A 74 -0.83 8.73 -0.18
CA GLU A 74 -0.43 9.42 -1.42
C GLU A 74 -1.65 9.84 -2.24
N SER A 75 -2.80 9.19 -2.07
CA SER A 75 -4.05 9.61 -2.70
C SER A 75 -4.64 10.87 -2.04
N TRP A 76 -4.40 11.07 -0.74
CA TRP A 76 -4.85 12.25 0.02
C TRP A 76 -3.91 13.43 -0.20
N CYS A 77 -2.60 13.15 -0.28
CA CYS A 77 -1.58 14.13 -0.61
C CYS A 77 -1.45 14.40 -2.11
N VAL A 78 -2.23 13.74 -2.98
CA VAL A 78 -2.15 13.89 -4.45
C VAL A 78 -0.70 13.76 -4.95
N THR A 79 0.04 12.81 -4.38
CA THR A 79 1.47 12.67 -4.66
C THR A 79 1.67 12.21 -6.11
N PRO A 80 2.51 12.88 -6.91
CA PRO A 80 2.75 12.48 -8.30
C PRO A 80 3.52 11.16 -8.37
N SER A 81 3.20 10.32 -9.36
CA SER A 81 3.94 9.08 -9.61
C SER A 81 5.28 9.37 -10.29
N SER A 82 6.36 8.70 -9.89
CA SER A 82 7.67 8.78 -10.56
C SER A 82 7.90 7.62 -11.51
N ALA A 83 8.58 7.88 -12.63
CA ALA A 83 9.01 6.83 -13.56
C ALA A 83 10.07 5.89 -12.94
N ALA A 84 10.91 6.46 -12.08
CA ALA A 84 12.01 5.78 -11.38
C ALA A 84 11.58 5.28 -9.99
N ASP A 85 10.29 5.03 -9.78
CA ASP A 85 9.81 4.51 -8.50
C ASP A 85 10.21 3.04 -8.34
N PRO A 86 10.99 2.68 -7.30
CA PRO A 86 11.43 1.31 -7.07
C PRO A 86 10.27 0.32 -6.88
N ARG A 87 9.10 0.79 -6.46
CA ARG A 87 7.89 -0.03 -6.29
C ARG A 87 7.42 -0.68 -7.59
N ARG A 88 7.82 -0.17 -8.76
CA ARG A 88 7.40 -0.68 -10.08
C ARG A 88 7.96 -2.05 -10.43
N TYR A 89 8.98 -2.52 -9.75
CA TYR A 89 9.55 -3.87 -9.96
C TYR A 89 9.50 -4.72 -8.69
N ALA A 90 8.77 -4.27 -7.67
CA ALA A 90 8.52 -5.01 -6.45
C ALA A 90 7.39 -6.02 -6.62
N VAL A 91 7.39 -7.07 -5.78
CA VAL A 91 6.22 -7.90 -5.53
C VAL A 91 5.41 -7.21 -4.44
N ALA A 92 4.10 -7.09 -4.61
CA ALA A 92 3.26 -6.50 -3.59
C ALA A 92 1.87 -7.11 -3.54
N ALA A 93 1.29 -7.06 -2.35
CA ALA A 93 -0.09 -7.42 -2.10
C ALA A 93 -0.73 -6.43 -1.13
N ARG A 94 -2.05 -6.29 -1.23
CA ARG A 94 -2.85 -5.37 -0.43
C ARG A 94 -4.10 -6.05 0.08
N ALA A 95 -4.35 -5.93 1.37
CA ALA A 95 -5.61 -6.28 2.02
C ALA A 95 -6.39 -5.00 2.33
N ALA A 96 -7.67 -4.96 1.96
CA ALA A 96 -8.54 -3.82 2.23
C ALA A 96 -9.85 -4.30 2.87
N VAL A 97 -10.28 -3.61 3.92
CA VAL A 97 -11.51 -3.87 4.67
C VAL A 97 -12.32 -2.56 4.70
N PRO A 98 -13.13 -2.30 3.67
CA PRO A 98 -13.95 -1.11 3.63
C PRO A 98 -15.14 -1.24 4.59
N ASN A 99 -15.51 -0.13 5.22
CA ASN A 99 -16.67 0.01 6.08
C ASN A 99 -17.50 1.24 5.65
N PRO A 100 -18.78 1.33 6.05
CA PRO A 100 -19.63 2.48 5.75
C PRO A 100 -19.09 3.81 6.27
N ASP A 101 -19.68 4.93 5.82
CA ASP A 101 -19.33 6.26 6.31
C ASP A 101 -19.43 6.39 7.85
N GLY A 102 -18.49 7.12 8.43
CA GLY A 102 -18.32 7.26 9.87
C GLY A 102 -17.70 6.05 10.57
N GLN A 103 -17.47 4.93 9.87
CA GLN A 103 -16.76 3.76 10.39
C GLN A 103 -15.31 3.74 9.89
N TRP A 104 -14.41 3.17 10.69
CA TRP A 104 -13.00 3.02 10.31
C TRP A 104 -12.84 1.94 9.25
N ASN A 105 -12.20 2.29 8.15
CA ASN A 105 -11.71 1.40 7.12
C ASN A 105 -10.28 0.97 7.48
N LEU A 106 -9.83 -0.15 6.92
CA LEU A 106 -8.47 -0.64 7.05
C LEU A 106 -7.88 -0.96 5.67
N GLN A 107 -6.63 -0.56 5.44
CA GLN A 107 -5.79 -1.04 4.35
C GLN A 107 -4.43 -1.44 4.92
N VAL A 108 -3.96 -2.62 4.53
CA VAL A 108 -2.59 -3.06 4.79
C VAL A 108 -1.97 -3.43 3.46
N GLN A 109 -0.75 -2.99 3.24
CA GLN A 109 0.01 -3.29 2.02
C GLN A 109 1.41 -3.73 2.38
N VAL A 110 1.87 -4.82 1.76
CA VAL A 110 3.24 -5.31 1.87
C VAL A 110 3.88 -5.21 0.50
N ILE A 111 5.05 -4.59 0.43
CA ILE A 111 5.86 -4.41 -0.78
C ILE A 111 7.22 -5.05 -0.52
N HIS A 112 7.65 -5.96 -1.37
CA HIS A 112 8.89 -6.70 -1.22
C HIS A 112 9.74 -6.65 -2.49
N TRP A 113 11.04 -6.37 -2.33
CA TRP A 113 12.01 -6.39 -3.41
C TRP A 113 12.79 -7.70 -3.39
N ARG A 114 12.63 -8.48 -4.46
CA ARG A 114 13.37 -9.73 -4.67
C ARG A 114 14.86 -9.45 -4.91
N GLY A 115 15.68 -10.45 -4.62
CA GLY A 115 17.11 -10.44 -4.91
C GLY A 115 17.95 -10.32 -3.64
N ASP A 116 19.13 -9.71 -3.76
CA ASP A 116 20.00 -9.49 -2.61
C ASP A 116 19.44 -8.39 -1.70
N THR A 117 19.61 -8.57 -0.39
CA THR A 117 19.07 -7.66 0.61
C THR A 117 19.81 -6.32 0.68
N VAL A 118 21.00 -6.20 0.07
CA VAL A 118 21.71 -4.93 -0.02
C VAL A 118 21.01 -3.99 -1.00
N THR A 119 20.67 -4.49 -2.19
CA THR A 119 19.95 -3.73 -3.20
C THR A 119 18.49 -3.54 -2.81
N GLY A 120 17.81 -4.61 -2.38
CA GLY A 120 16.42 -4.55 -1.93
C GLY A 120 16.23 -3.69 -0.68
N GLY A 121 17.16 -3.73 0.27
CA GLY A 121 17.12 -2.90 1.47
C GLY A 121 17.30 -1.41 1.17
N LYS A 122 18.16 -1.06 0.20
CA LYS A 122 18.26 0.31 -0.30
C LYS A 122 16.95 0.77 -0.95
N ALA A 123 16.31 -0.08 -1.76
CA ALA A 123 15.03 0.23 -2.40
C ALA A 123 13.91 0.45 -1.36
N ALA A 124 13.87 -0.36 -0.30
CA ALA A 124 12.94 -0.21 0.81
C ALA A 124 13.12 1.14 1.54
N LEU A 125 14.36 1.47 1.93
CA LEU A 125 14.67 2.74 2.60
C LEU A 125 14.43 3.95 1.69
N GLU A 126 14.78 3.88 0.41
CA GLU A 126 14.51 4.94 -0.57
C GLU A 126 13.00 5.18 -0.74
N THR A 127 12.20 4.10 -0.75
CA THR A 127 10.74 4.19 -0.81
C THR A 127 10.17 4.91 0.40
N LEU A 128 10.65 4.57 1.60
CA LEU A 128 10.20 5.22 2.83
C LEU A 128 10.63 6.70 2.89
N GLU A 129 11.85 7.02 2.44
CA GLU A 129 12.31 8.40 2.42
C GLU A 129 11.51 9.25 1.42
N LYS A 130 11.16 8.71 0.26
CA LYS A 130 10.21 9.35 -0.67
C LYS A 130 8.85 9.59 -0.02
N ALA A 131 8.34 8.64 0.77
CA ALA A 131 7.10 8.83 1.52
C ALA A 131 7.22 9.94 2.58
N ARG A 132 8.35 10.02 3.30
CA ARG A 132 8.62 11.13 4.24
C ARG A 132 8.56 12.49 3.55
N ILE A 133 9.23 12.61 2.41
CA ILE A 133 9.24 13.85 1.61
C ILE A 133 7.81 14.18 1.13
N ALA A 134 7.06 13.18 0.65
CA ALA A 134 5.69 13.36 0.19
C ALA A 134 4.76 13.85 1.33
N LEU A 135 4.89 13.30 2.54
CA LEU A 135 4.15 13.76 3.71
C LEU A 135 4.51 15.20 4.10
N ALA A 136 5.81 15.53 4.15
CA ALA A 136 6.28 16.88 4.47
C ALA A 136 5.82 17.94 3.44
N THR A 137 5.66 17.53 2.18
CA THR A 137 5.27 18.40 1.06
C THR A 137 3.79 18.27 0.66
N CYS A 138 3.00 17.53 1.43
CA CYS A 138 1.59 17.22 1.13
C CYS A 138 0.76 18.48 0.87
N HIS A 139 0.96 19.54 1.66
CA HIS A 139 0.25 20.82 1.54
C HIS A 139 0.41 21.51 0.17
N LEU A 140 1.49 21.20 -0.57
CA LEU A 140 1.74 21.77 -1.91
C LEU A 140 0.86 21.14 -2.99
N THR A 141 0.38 19.91 -2.77
CA THR A 141 -0.29 19.08 -3.79
C THR A 141 -1.70 18.68 -3.39
N GLY A 142 -1.96 18.49 -2.10
CA GLY A 142 -3.28 18.27 -1.51
C GLY A 142 -3.60 19.32 -0.44
N PRO A 143 -4.04 20.54 -0.81
CA PRO A 143 -4.22 21.64 0.15
C PRO A 143 -5.31 21.39 1.20
N GLY A 144 -6.22 20.44 0.96
CA GLY A 144 -7.21 20.01 1.96
C GLY A 144 -6.63 19.08 3.03
N ALA A 145 -5.55 18.35 2.70
CA ALA A 145 -4.91 17.37 3.56
C ALA A 145 -3.80 18.00 4.41
N SER A 146 -3.85 17.76 5.72
CA SER A 146 -2.90 18.25 6.70
C SER A 146 -2.32 17.08 7.50
N PRO A 147 -1.15 16.55 7.10
CA PRO A 147 -0.42 15.55 7.86
C PRO A 147 0.21 16.13 9.13
N SER A 148 0.11 15.37 10.22
CA SER A 148 0.85 15.55 11.46
C SER A 148 1.69 14.29 11.67
N ILE A 149 3.00 14.39 11.48
CA ILE A 149 3.93 13.27 11.68
C ILE A 149 4.15 13.09 13.19
N THR A 150 3.78 11.92 13.72
CA THR A 150 3.88 11.59 15.14
C THR A 150 5.13 10.78 15.46
N THR A 151 5.63 10.01 14.49
CA THR A 151 6.90 9.28 14.56
C THR A 151 7.66 9.47 13.26
N SER A 152 8.97 9.73 13.34
CA SER A 152 9.84 9.97 12.19
C SER A 152 11.25 9.47 12.47
N GLU A 153 11.50 8.20 12.20
CA GLU A 153 12.80 7.54 12.33
C GLU A 153 13.27 7.03 10.97
N VAL A 154 14.51 6.56 10.87
CA VAL A 154 15.14 6.18 9.59
C VAL A 154 14.34 5.11 8.84
N ASP A 155 13.81 4.13 9.56
CA ASP A 155 13.14 2.94 9.04
C ASP A 155 11.63 2.94 9.28
N ARG A 156 11.07 3.96 9.95
CA ARG A 156 9.65 4.01 10.30
C ARG A 156 9.05 5.41 10.37
N ILE A 157 7.78 5.52 10.01
CA ILE A 157 6.98 6.74 10.03
C ILE A 157 5.59 6.42 10.57
N ALA A 158 5.08 7.28 11.43
CA ALA A 158 3.66 7.31 11.76
C ALA A 158 3.11 8.73 11.58
N THR A 159 1.89 8.84 11.06
CA THR A 159 1.26 10.13 10.82
C THR A 159 -0.25 10.08 10.96
N VAL A 160 -0.84 11.20 11.36
CA VAL A 160 -2.27 11.46 11.31
C VAL A 160 -2.53 12.50 10.23
N ILE A 161 -3.38 12.20 9.26
CA ILE A 161 -3.73 13.13 8.17
C ILE A 161 -5.20 13.51 8.33
N SER A 162 -5.47 14.80 8.44
CA SER A 162 -6.83 15.34 8.46
C SER A 162 -7.14 16.03 7.14
N ASP A 163 -8.35 15.86 6.60
CA ASP A 163 -8.78 16.54 5.38
C ASP A 163 -9.92 17.51 5.69
N SER A 164 -9.56 18.76 6.00
CA SER A 164 -10.49 19.88 6.25
C SER A 164 -11.71 19.56 7.14
N GLY A 165 -11.56 18.64 8.10
CA GLY A 165 -12.64 18.19 8.98
C GLY A 165 -13.65 17.21 8.37
N SER A 166 -13.45 16.74 7.14
CA SER A 166 -14.34 15.78 6.45
C SER A 166 -13.96 14.32 6.67
N ARG A 167 -12.66 14.03 6.82
CA ARG A 167 -12.12 12.70 7.06
C ARG A 167 -10.77 12.77 7.78
N VAL A 168 -10.40 11.67 8.41
CA VAL A 168 -9.13 11.50 9.11
C VAL A 168 -8.53 10.13 8.78
N MET A 169 -7.22 10.10 8.60
CA MET A 169 -6.40 8.92 8.34
C MET A 169 -5.32 8.82 9.39
N ARG A 170 -4.96 7.60 9.74
CA ARG A 170 -3.74 7.25 10.46
C ARG A 170 -2.97 6.26 9.64
N ALA A 171 -1.71 6.58 9.36
CA ALA A 171 -0.84 5.80 8.51
C ALA A 171 0.44 5.44 9.28
N TYR A 172 0.83 4.18 9.18
CA TYR A 172 2.06 3.62 9.73
C TYR A 172 2.83 3.00 8.56
N LEU A 173 4.08 3.40 8.40
CA LEU A 173 4.98 2.94 7.35
C LEU A 173 6.24 2.40 8.02
N LEU A 174 6.63 1.19 7.64
CA LEU A 174 7.84 0.53 8.13
C LEU A 174 8.64 0.03 6.92
N ALA A 175 9.91 0.36 6.84
CA ALA A 175 10.88 -0.27 5.95
C ALA A 175 11.76 -1.21 6.76
N ASP A 176 11.82 -2.48 6.38
CA ASP A 176 12.77 -3.43 6.91
C ASP A 176 13.82 -3.76 5.83
N PRO A 177 15.03 -3.17 5.91
CA PRO A 177 16.05 -3.39 4.89
C PRO A 177 16.56 -4.83 4.87
N ALA A 178 16.51 -5.55 5.99
CA ALA A 178 17.03 -6.91 6.09
C ALA A 178 16.08 -7.95 5.47
N SER A 179 14.78 -7.64 5.36
CA SER A 179 13.84 -8.37 4.50
C SER A 179 13.58 -7.74 3.15
N SER A 180 14.18 -6.58 2.85
CA SER A 180 13.89 -5.82 1.63
C SER A 180 12.38 -5.58 1.46
N THR A 181 11.72 -5.16 2.55
CA THR A 181 10.26 -5.03 2.60
C THR A 181 9.87 -3.65 3.09
N VAL A 182 8.76 -3.12 2.57
CA VAL A 182 8.04 -1.99 3.15
C VAL A 182 6.61 -2.40 3.43
N VAL A 183 6.11 -2.08 4.62
CA VAL A 183 4.74 -2.34 5.04
C VAL A 183 4.05 -1.01 5.31
N GLU A 184 2.82 -0.88 4.82
CA GLU A 184 1.89 0.18 5.17
C GLU A 184 0.70 -0.41 5.93
N VAL A 185 0.35 0.20 7.06
CA VAL A 185 -0.94 0.00 7.74
C VAL A 185 -1.65 1.34 7.81
N VAL A 186 -2.86 1.42 7.26
CA VAL A 186 -3.65 2.65 7.20
C VAL A 186 -5.05 2.39 7.68
N LEU A 187 -5.54 3.27 8.56
CA LEU A 187 -6.93 3.32 8.99
C LEU A 187 -7.51 4.69 8.69
N TRP A 188 -8.71 4.76 8.12
CA TRP A 188 -9.36 6.04 7.83
C TRP A 188 -10.87 6.00 8.04
N THR A 189 -11.45 7.16 8.36
CA THR A 189 -12.90 7.34 8.51
C THR A 189 -13.33 8.71 7.98
N THR A 190 -14.57 8.81 7.52
CA THR A 190 -15.26 10.10 7.34
C THR A 190 -15.73 10.62 8.70
N LEU A 191 -15.99 11.94 8.79
CA LEU A 191 -16.40 12.63 10.01
C LEU A 191 -17.88 13.09 9.92
N PRO A 192 -18.65 13.01 11.02
CA PRO A 192 -18.23 12.54 12.35
C PRO A 192 -18.03 11.02 12.41
N SER A 193 -16.99 10.58 13.14
CA SER A 193 -16.72 9.16 13.35
C SER A 193 -17.68 8.56 14.38
N GLN A 194 -18.26 7.40 14.08
CA GLN A 194 -19.12 6.65 14.99
C GLN A 194 -18.33 5.94 16.11
N VAL A 195 -17.08 5.60 15.83
CA VAL A 195 -16.13 5.02 16.79
C VAL A 195 -14.98 5.99 16.97
N GLU A 196 -14.80 6.50 18.18
CA GLU A 196 -13.67 7.36 18.49
C GLU A 196 -12.35 6.60 18.41
N TRP A 197 -11.30 7.30 17.98
CA TRP A 197 -9.96 6.73 17.97
C TRP A 197 -9.46 6.47 19.39
N ARG A 198 -9.02 5.24 19.68
CA ARG A 198 -8.31 4.92 20.93
C ARG A 198 -6.81 5.02 20.68
N ALA A 199 -6.15 5.93 21.38
CA ALA A 199 -4.71 6.12 21.25
C ALA A 199 -3.95 4.82 21.60
N VAL A 200 -3.06 4.42 20.69
CA VAL A 200 -2.10 3.33 20.86
C VAL A 200 -0.73 3.93 20.55
N PRO A 201 0.34 3.61 21.31
CA PRO A 201 1.68 4.09 20.98
C PRO A 201 2.10 3.65 19.57
N ASP A 202 2.67 4.56 18.79
CA ASP A 202 3.08 4.28 17.40
C ASP A 202 4.06 3.10 17.33
N ALA A 203 5.02 3.05 18.26
CA ALA A 203 6.00 1.98 18.37
C ALA A 203 5.35 0.60 18.49
N GLN A 204 4.25 0.48 19.25
CA GLN A 204 3.55 -0.80 19.40
C GLN A 204 3.00 -1.31 18.06
N VAL A 205 2.46 -0.42 17.22
CA VAL A 205 1.93 -0.78 15.89
C VAL A 205 3.09 -1.10 14.95
N LEU A 206 4.13 -0.26 14.93
CA LEU A 206 5.29 -0.43 14.05
C LEU A 206 6.09 -1.70 14.37
N ASP A 207 6.27 -2.05 15.64
CA ASP A 207 6.94 -3.29 16.04
C ASP A 207 6.10 -4.53 15.72
N ALA A 208 4.77 -4.42 15.82
CA ALA A 208 3.85 -5.47 15.39
C ALA A 208 3.87 -5.67 13.86
N MET A 209 4.14 -4.63 13.07
CA MET A 209 4.37 -4.74 11.62
C MET A 209 5.70 -5.45 11.31
N ALA A 210 6.75 -5.21 12.10
CA ALA A 210 8.07 -5.79 11.88
C ALA A 210 8.14 -7.29 12.21
N THR A 211 7.50 -7.69 13.31
CA THR A 211 7.51 -9.06 13.84
C THR A 211 7.30 -10.17 12.79
N PRO A 212 6.27 -10.12 11.92
CA PRO A 212 6.03 -11.17 10.92
C PRO A 212 7.11 -11.25 9.84
N LEU A 213 7.82 -10.17 9.54
CA LEU A 213 8.78 -10.10 8.43
C LEU A 213 9.97 -11.05 8.64
N CYS A 214 10.43 -11.20 9.87
CA CYS A 214 11.49 -12.15 10.23
C CYS A 214 11.12 -13.60 9.92
N THR A 215 9.85 -13.95 10.07
CA THR A 215 9.32 -15.30 9.84
C THR A 215 9.07 -15.54 8.36
N ALA A 216 8.50 -14.54 7.68
CA ALA A 216 8.23 -14.57 6.25
C ALA A 216 9.50 -14.65 5.40
N TYR A 217 10.55 -13.93 5.78
CA TYR A 217 11.80 -13.83 5.05
C TYR A 217 12.94 -14.33 5.94
N LEU A 218 13.14 -15.65 5.93
CA LEU A 218 14.14 -16.32 6.76
C LEU A 218 15.52 -15.67 6.60
N GLY A 219 16.07 -15.17 7.70
CA GLY A 219 17.38 -14.50 7.74
C GLY A 219 17.32 -12.99 7.84
N SER A 220 16.14 -12.37 7.78
CA SER A 220 15.96 -10.91 7.86
C SER A 220 16.14 -10.30 9.26
N CYS A 221 16.29 -11.09 10.31
CA CYS A 221 16.44 -10.58 11.67
C CYS A 221 17.61 -11.22 12.42
N ARG A 222 18.66 -11.61 11.69
CA ARG A 222 19.92 -12.13 12.25
C ARG A 222 20.95 -11.04 12.42
#